data_AF-A0A7X1DEY0-F1
#
_entry.id   AF-A0A7X1DEY0-F1
#
_cell.length_a   1.000
_cell.length_b   1.000
_cell.length_c   1.000
_cell.angle_alpha   90.00
_cell.angle_beta   90.00
_cell.angle_gamma   90.00
#
_symmetry.space_group_name_H-M   'P 1'
#
loop_
_entity.id
_entity.type
_entity.pdbx_description
1 polymer ?
#
loop_
_entity_poly.entity_id
_entity_poly.type
_entity_poly.pdbx_seq_one_letter_code
_entity_poly.pdbx_strand_id
1 'polypeptide(L)'
;MTSEFFNTLLLIISFLIGFFLLVLVLLGGIRHFLSQEKVPLKRIRRYQLWHTRYQLNAEVTSLLVVIVASLLISLIIVQIPAIPFQFTVFIFWSSWLFQLVAYWKKIRIPKKQKQELRQLLGFLCITAIYFLGYFGLKYMHLSIFHIADFPFGLAFVARMYLAIISLFVASGLVVIWQRVYVKLLK
;
A
#
# COMPACT_ATOMS: atom_id res chain seq x y z
N MET A 1 -30.65 4.57 -14.48
CA MET A 1 -29.30 3.96 -14.42
C MET A 1 -28.21 4.93 -13.93
N THR A 2 -28.34 6.25 -14.09
CA THR A 2 -27.35 7.24 -13.60
C THR A 2 -27.34 7.42 -12.07
N SER A 3 -28.46 7.19 -11.38
CA SER A 3 -28.59 7.40 -9.92
C SER A 3 -27.82 6.38 -9.09
N GLU A 4 -27.83 5.09 -9.47
CA GLU A 4 -27.11 4.06 -8.72
C GLU A 4 -25.59 4.19 -8.85
N PHE A 5 -25.10 4.54 -10.04
CA PHE A 5 -23.67 4.82 -10.25
C PHE A 5 -23.21 6.02 -9.39
N PHE A 6 -23.98 7.11 -9.38
CA PHE A 6 -23.66 8.29 -8.57
C PHE A 6 -23.71 8.00 -7.07
N ASN A 7 -24.71 7.26 -6.60
CA ASN A 7 -24.82 6.86 -5.21
C ASN A 7 -23.65 5.97 -4.79
N THR A 8 -23.28 5.00 -5.64
CA THR A 8 -22.14 4.11 -5.37
C THR A 8 -20.83 4.90 -5.33
N LEU A 9 -20.66 5.88 -6.24
CA LEU A 9 -19.47 6.72 -6.31
C LEU A 9 -19.36 7.66 -5.10
N LEU A 10 -20.48 8.26 -4.66
CA LEU A 10 -20.55 9.05 -3.42
C LEU A 10 -20.25 8.22 -2.17
N LEU A 11 -20.69 6.97 -2.15
CA LEU A 11 -20.45 6.03 -1.05
C LEU A 11 -18.96 5.66 -0.99
N ILE A 12 -18.31 5.45 -2.14
CA ILE A 12 -16.87 5.23 -2.25
C ILE A 12 -16.07 6.45 -1.77
N ILE A 13 -16.44 7.67 -2.21
CA ILE A 13 -15.80 8.91 -1.76
C ILE A 13 -15.96 9.08 -0.25
N SER A 14 -17.15 8.82 0.29
CA SER A 14 -17.43 8.92 1.72
C SER A 14 -16.63 7.90 2.54
N PHE A 15 -16.48 6.66 2.04
CA PHE A 15 -15.65 5.64 2.68
C PHE A 15 -14.17 6.00 2.66
N LEU A 16 -13.66 6.53 1.55
CA LEU A 16 -12.27 7.00 1.43
C LEU A 16 -11.98 8.17 2.38
N ILE A 17 -12.90 9.13 2.49
CA ILE A 17 -12.78 10.27 3.43
C ILE A 17 -12.83 9.78 4.88
N GLY A 18 -13.78 8.92 5.21
CA GLY A 18 -13.91 8.34 6.56
C GLY A 18 -12.67 7.55 6.97
N PHE A 19 -12.12 6.76 6.05
CA PHE A 19 -10.88 6.04 6.27
C PHE A 19 -9.69 6.99 6.50
N PHE A 20 -9.54 8.03 5.67
CA PHE A 20 -8.48 9.03 5.85
C PHE A 20 -8.60 9.77 7.18
N LEU A 21 -9.81 10.14 7.59
CA LEU A 21 -10.07 10.76 8.89
C LEU A 21 -9.71 9.84 10.04
N LEU A 22 -10.07 8.55 9.96
CA LEU A 22 -9.78 7.58 11.00
C LEU A 22 -8.26 7.34 11.14
N VAL A 23 -7.54 7.25 10.02
CA VAL A 23 -6.07 7.17 10.02
C VAL A 23 -5.45 8.44 10.60
N LEU A 24 -5.96 9.63 10.27
CA LEU A 24 -5.49 10.90 10.83
C LEU A 24 -5.73 10.99 12.34
N VAL A 25 -6.89 10.55 12.82
CA VAL A 25 -7.21 10.51 14.26
C VAL A 25 -6.31 9.51 15.00
N LEU A 26 -6.06 8.32 14.43
CA LEU A 26 -5.11 7.36 14.99
C LEU A 26 -3.69 7.93 15.07
N LEU A 27 -3.20 8.57 13.99
CA LEU A 27 -1.89 9.21 13.97
C LEU A 27 -1.80 10.37 14.96
N GLY A 28 -2.87 11.17 15.06
CA GLY A 28 -3.01 12.25 16.03
C GLY A 28 -3.00 11.73 17.47
N GLY A 29 -3.73 10.65 17.75
CA GLY A 29 -3.78 9.98 19.05
C GLY A 29 -2.43 9.38 19.45
N ILE A 30 -1.75 8.68 18.53
CA ILE A 30 -0.40 8.16 18.74
C ILE A 30 0.57 9.31 19.04
N ARG A 31 0.50 10.42 18.29
CA ARG A 31 1.34 11.60 18.51
C ARG A 31 1.05 12.26 19.87
N HIS A 32 -0.21 12.35 20.26
CA HIS A 32 -0.61 12.92 21.55
C HIS A 32 -0.16 12.04 22.71
N PHE A 33 -0.35 10.72 22.61
CA PHE A 33 0.10 9.75 23.61
C PHE A 33 1.63 9.79 23.80
N LEU A 34 2.38 9.80 22.68
CA LEU A 34 3.85 9.93 22.70
C LEU A 34 4.33 11.30 23.21
N SER A 35 3.48 12.32 23.18
CA SER A 35 3.77 13.68 23.65
C SER A 35 3.57 13.86 25.16
N GLN A 36 2.87 12.94 25.85
CA GLN A 36 2.51 13.10 27.26
C GLN A 36 3.53 12.49 28.25
N GLU A 37 4.49 11.69 27.79
CA GLU A 37 5.48 11.07 28.69
C GLU A 37 6.57 12.07 29.15
N LYS A 38 6.39 12.61 30.35
CA LYS A 38 7.41 13.37 31.11
C LYS A 38 8.40 12.42 31.81
N VAL A 39 9.22 11.64 31.08
CA VAL A 39 10.32 10.84 31.69
C VAL A 39 11.56 10.78 30.78
N PRO A 40 12.77 10.53 31.34
CA PRO A 40 13.95 11.38 31.19
C PRO A 40 14.61 11.30 29.81
N LEU A 41 14.96 12.47 29.28
CA LEU A 41 15.57 12.76 27.97
C LEU A 41 16.71 11.84 27.50
N LYS A 42 17.38 11.06 28.35
CA LYS A 42 18.49 10.17 27.95
C LYS A 42 18.03 8.89 27.22
N ARG A 43 16.88 8.30 27.58
CA ARG A 43 16.33 7.11 26.89
C ARG A 43 15.68 7.51 25.57
N ILE A 44 14.94 8.62 25.58
CA ILE A 44 14.36 9.24 24.37
C ILE A 44 15.47 9.68 23.42
N ARG A 45 16.61 10.21 23.87
CA ARG A 45 17.73 10.58 22.98
C ARG A 45 18.40 9.37 22.34
N ARG A 46 18.46 8.22 23.03
CA ARG A 46 18.97 6.96 22.46
C ARG A 46 17.95 6.37 21.47
N TYR A 47 16.66 6.46 21.78
CA TYR A 47 15.57 6.08 20.89
C TYR A 47 15.44 7.03 19.69
N GLN A 48 15.67 8.33 19.86
CA GLN A 48 15.76 9.32 18.80
C GLN A 48 17.00 9.08 17.97
N LEU A 49 18.19 8.87 18.54
CA LEU A 49 19.40 8.53 17.76
C LEU A 49 19.23 7.23 16.96
N TRP A 50 18.54 6.24 17.53
CA TRP A 50 18.17 5.01 16.83
C TRP A 50 17.12 5.30 15.74
N HIS A 51 16.04 6.00 16.09
CA HIS A 51 14.97 6.41 15.17
C HIS A 51 15.48 7.29 14.03
N THR A 52 16.43 8.20 14.25
CA THR A 52 17.04 9.06 13.23
C THR A 52 18.02 8.28 12.36
N ARG A 53 18.70 7.25 12.90
CA ARG A 53 19.56 6.35 12.09
C ARG A 53 18.76 5.38 11.23
N TYR A 54 17.60 4.93 11.70
CA TYR A 54 16.75 3.95 11.01
C TYR A 54 15.51 4.58 10.37
N GLN A 55 15.32 5.90 10.48
CA GLN A 55 14.19 6.60 9.86
C GLN A 55 14.32 6.51 8.35
N LEU A 56 13.35 5.83 7.75
CA LEU A 56 13.06 6.03 6.35
C LEU A 56 12.71 7.51 6.14
N ASN A 57 13.19 8.06 5.01
CA ASN A 57 12.94 9.45 4.66
C ASN A 57 11.42 9.71 4.68
N ALA A 58 10.98 10.90 5.08
CA ALA A 58 9.53 11.18 5.21
C ALA A 58 8.74 10.85 3.94
N GLU A 59 9.34 11.08 2.76
CA GLU A 59 8.82 10.69 1.45
C GLU A 59 8.70 9.16 1.27
N VAL A 60 9.70 8.39 1.73
CA VAL A 60 9.69 6.93 1.64
C VAL A 60 8.61 6.36 2.54
N THR A 61 8.50 6.89 3.76
CA THR A 61 7.51 6.45 4.76
C THR A 61 6.09 6.77 4.29
N SER A 62 5.84 7.95 3.73
CA SER A 62 4.51 8.30 3.21
C SER A 62 4.11 7.42 2.03
N LEU A 63 5.02 7.17 1.08
CA LEU A 63 4.77 6.26 -0.04
C LEU A 63 4.51 4.83 0.46
N LEU A 64 5.30 4.35 1.42
CA LEU A 64 5.14 3.01 1.97
C LEU A 64 3.80 2.85 2.69
N VAL A 65 3.35 3.85 3.45
CA VAL A 65 2.02 3.85 4.08
C VAL A 65 0.91 3.78 3.03
N VAL A 66 0.98 4.59 1.97
CA VAL A 66 -0.03 4.59 0.90
C VAL A 66 -0.08 3.24 0.18
N ILE A 67 1.08 2.65 -0.13
CA ILE A 67 1.17 1.35 -0.82
C ILE A 67 0.67 0.21 0.06
N VAL A 68 1.03 0.20 1.34
CA VAL A 68 0.56 -0.84 2.27
C VAL A 68 -0.95 -0.72 2.47
N ALA A 69 -1.47 0.50 2.63
CA ALA A 69 -2.90 0.73 2.79
C ALA A 69 -3.69 0.31 1.54
N SER A 70 -3.27 0.74 0.34
CA SER A 70 -3.95 0.37 -0.92
C SER A 70 -3.93 -1.15 -1.12
N LEU A 71 -2.81 -1.80 -0.83
CA LEU A 71 -2.65 -3.24 -1.00
C LEU A 71 -3.51 -4.02 0.00
N LEU A 72 -3.55 -3.63 1.28
CA LEU A 72 -4.41 -4.25 2.29
C LEU A 72 -5.89 -4.12 1.91
N ILE A 73 -6.32 -2.93 1.47
CA ILE A 73 -7.68 -2.70 1.00
C ILE A 73 -7.99 -3.60 -0.20
N SER A 74 -7.08 -3.68 -1.18
CA SER A 74 -7.25 -4.57 -2.34
C SER A 74 -7.36 -6.05 -1.94
N LEU A 75 -6.58 -6.51 -0.95
CA LEU A 75 -6.66 -7.88 -0.43
C LEU A 75 -7.97 -8.17 0.30
N ILE A 76 -8.57 -7.17 0.96
CA ILE A 76 -9.87 -7.33 1.62
C ILE A 76 -10.99 -7.35 0.58
N ILE A 77 -10.96 -6.40 -0.36
CA ILE A 77 -12.01 -6.25 -1.38
C ILE A 77 -12.05 -7.47 -2.29
N VAL A 78 -10.89 -8.04 -2.66
CA VAL A 78 -10.85 -9.21 -3.55
C VAL A 78 -11.50 -10.45 -2.93
N GLN A 79 -11.65 -10.51 -1.60
CA GLN A 79 -12.33 -11.58 -0.87
C GLN A 79 -13.85 -11.50 -0.95
N ILE A 80 -14.40 -10.39 -1.47
CA ILE A 80 -15.83 -10.14 -1.60
C ILE A 80 -16.23 -10.38 -3.07
N PRO A 81 -16.83 -11.53 -3.42
CA PRO A 81 -17.11 -11.89 -4.81
C PRO A 81 -18.10 -10.94 -5.50
N ALA A 82 -18.95 -10.27 -4.71
CA ALA A 82 -19.92 -9.30 -5.19
C ALA A 82 -19.29 -8.01 -5.73
N ILE A 83 -18.03 -7.72 -5.38
CA ILE A 83 -17.34 -6.52 -5.85
C ILE A 83 -16.60 -6.85 -7.16
N PRO A 84 -16.88 -6.13 -8.27
CA PRO A 84 -16.18 -6.35 -9.52
C PRO A 84 -14.67 -6.15 -9.39
N PHE A 85 -13.89 -7.08 -9.95
CA PHE A 85 -12.43 -7.06 -9.88
C PHE A 85 -11.81 -5.73 -10.35
N GLN A 86 -12.45 -5.05 -11.30
CA GLN A 86 -12.00 -3.75 -11.80
C GLN A 86 -11.81 -2.73 -10.67
N PHE A 87 -12.66 -2.72 -9.64
CA PHE A 87 -12.53 -1.80 -8.51
C PHE A 87 -11.28 -2.08 -7.68
N THR A 88 -10.99 -3.36 -7.40
CA THR A 88 -9.76 -3.79 -6.73
C THR A 88 -8.52 -3.33 -7.48
N VAL A 89 -8.57 -3.42 -8.82
CA VAL A 89 -7.49 -3.00 -9.72
C VAL A 89 -7.31 -1.47 -9.66
N PHE A 90 -8.38 -0.68 -9.73
CA PHE A 90 -8.28 0.77 -9.64
C PHE A 90 -7.65 1.23 -8.32
N ILE A 91 -8.07 0.64 -7.20
CA ILE A 91 -7.52 0.96 -5.88
C ILE A 91 -6.03 0.61 -5.82
N PHE A 92 -5.66 -0.59 -6.30
CA PHE A 92 -4.27 -1.02 -6.30
C PHE A 92 -3.38 -0.09 -7.14
N TRP A 93 -3.78 0.20 -8.38
CA TRP A 93 -3.01 1.04 -9.30
C TRP A 93 -2.98 2.52 -8.91
N SER A 94 -3.94 2.99 -8.10
CA SER A 94 -3.91 4.38 -7.61
C SER A 94 -2.62 4.72 -6.85
N SER A 95 -2.08 3.76 -6.09
CA SER A 95 -0.82 3.93 -5.35
C SER A 95 0.41 4.04 -6.27
N TRP A 96 0.39 3.42 -7.45
CA TRP A 96 1.43 3.57 -8.46
C TRP A 96 1.41 4.96 -9.10
N LEU A 97 0.24 5.56 -9.30
CA LEU A 97 0.12 6.91 -9.85
C LEU A 97 0.78 7.96 -8.94
N PHE A 98 0.68 7.82 -7.61
CA PHE A 98 1.41 8.68 -6.67
C PHE A 98 2.93 8.57 -6.85
N GLN A 99 3.41 7.39 -7.23
CA GLN A 99 4.82 7.13 -7.46
C GLN A 99 5.32 7.79 -8.76
N LEU A 100 4.51 7.81 -9.81
CA LEU A 100 4.76 8.59 -11.04
C LEU A 100 4.90 10.08 -10.74
N VAL A 101 3.98 10.65 -9.95
CA VAL A 101 4.00 12.08 -9.58
C VAL A 101 5.27 12.41 -8.78
N ALA A 102 5.66 11.54 -7.84
CA ALA A 102 6.89 11.71 -7.09
C ALA A 102 8.14 11.62 -7.99
N TYR A 103 8.13 10.71 -8.97
CA TYR A 103 9.23 10.53 -9.92
C TYR A 103 9.37 11.70 -10.89
N TRP A 104 8.24 12.24 -11.38
CA TRP A 104 8.21 13.41 -12.26
C TRP A 104 8.89 14.63 -11.64
N LYS A 105 8.63 14.89 -10.34
CA LYS A 105 9.32 15.95 -9.59
C LYS A 105 10.83 15.76 -9.53
N LYS A 106 11.31 14.52 -9.52
CA LYS A 106 12.74 14.17 -9.45
C LYS A 106 13.47 14.25 -10.80
N ILE A 107 12.77 14.09 -11.93
CA ILE A 107 13.34 14.20 -13.30
C ILE A 107 13.51 15.66 -13.73
N ARG A 108 12.67 16.58 -13.23
CA ARG A 108 12.75 18.01 -13.60
C ARG A 108 14.08 18.68 -13.22
N ILE A 109 14.85 18.05 -12.33
CA ILE A 109 16.17 18.52 -11.91
C ILE A 109 17.22 17.80 -12.77
N PRO A 110 18.03 18.52 -13.57
CA PRO A 110 19.05 17.91 -14.41
C PRO A 110 20.08 17.14 -13.56
N LYS A 111 20.37 15.89 -13.93
CA LYS A 111 21.32 15.01 -13.22
C LYS A 111 22.35 14.45 -14.18
N LYS A 112 23.41 13.86 -13.62
CA LYS A 112 24.39 13.11 -14.42
C LYS A 112 23.71 11.89 -15.06
N GLN A 113 24.01 11.61 -16.32
CA GLN A 113 23.42 10.52 -17.12
C GLN A 113 23.41 9.14 -16.40
N LYS A 114 24.46 8.80 -15.66
CA LYS A 114 24.53 7.56 -14.85
C LYS A 114 23.45 7.48 -13.76
N GLN A 115 23.04 8.61 -13.21
CA GLN A 115 22.04 8.69 -12.14
C GLN A 115 20.62 8.62 -12.70
N GLU A 116 20.38 9.18 -13.88
CA GLU A 116 19.11 9.04 -14.62
C GLU A 116 18.86 7.58 -15.02
N LEU A 117 19.90 6.89 -15.50
CA LEU A 117 19.80 5.49 -15.91
C LEU A 117 19.48 4.56 -14.73
N ARG A 118 20.06 4.83 -13.54
CA ARG A 118 19.70 4.11 -12.30
C ARG A 118 18.26 4.38 -11.86
N GLN A 119 17.81 5.63 -11.98
CA GLN A 119 16.45 6.04 -11.64
C GLN A 119 15.41 5.40 -12.57
N LEU A 120 15.67 5.35 -13.87
CA LEU A 120 14.83 4.64 -14.85
C LEU A 120 14.74 3.14 -14.53
N LEU A 121 15.88 2.50 -14.24
CA LEU A 121 15.91 1.08 -13.88
C LEU A 121 15.13 0.82 -12.58
N GLY A 122 15.28 1.69 -11.57
CA GLY A 122 14.49 1.64 -10.35
C GLY A 122 12.99 1.77 -10.60
N PHE A 123 12.57 2.69 -11.46
CA PHE A 123 11.17 2.87 -11.84
C PHE A 123 10.60 1.64 -12.58
N LEU A 124 11.37 1.05 -13.49
CA LEU A 124 11.00 -0.19 -14.18
C LEU A 124 10.84 -1.36 -13.21
N CYS A 125 11.79 -1.55 -12.28
CA CYS A 125 11.71 -2.59 -11.25
C CYS A 125 10.46 -2.42 -10.39
N ILE A 126 10.13 -1.20 -9.99
CA ILE A 126 8.92 -0.94 -9.21
C ILE A 126 7.67 -1.24 -10.02
N THR A 127 7.63 -0.81 -11.28
CA THR A 127 6.50 -1.08 -12.16
C THR A 127 6.30 -2.60 -12.34
N ALA A 128 7.38 -3.37 -12.46
CA ALA A 128 7.32 -4.84 -12.48
C ALA A 128 6.74 -5.43 -11.18
N ILE A 129 7.10 -4.89 -10.01
CA ILE A 129 6.52 -5.28 -8.72
C ILE A 129 5.00 -5.03 -8.69
N TYR A 130 4.53 -3.91 -9.25
CA TYR A 130 3.10 -3.63 -9.37
C TYR A 130 2.40 -4.62 -10.30
N PHE A 131 2.99 -4.96 -11.45
CA PHE A 131 2.44 -6.01 -12.32
C PHE A 131 2.36 -7.37 -11.60
N LEU A 132 3.38 -7.77 -10.85
CA LEU A 132 3.35 -8.99 -10.03
C LEU A 132 2.21 -8.96 -9.00
N GLY A 133 2.03 -7.83 -8.32
CA GLY A 133 0.91 -7.64 -7.39
C GLY A 133 -0.46 -7.75 -8.08
N TYR A 134 -0.62 -7.15 -9.25
CA TYR A 134 -1.83 -7.25 -10.07
C TYR A 134 -2.15 -8.70 -10.46
N PHE A 135 -1.16 -9.44 -10.96
CA PHE A 135 -1.35 -10.86 -11.31
C PHE A 135 -1.68 -11.71 -10.08
N GLY A 136 -1.04 -11.43 -8.94
CA GLY A 136 -1.37 -12.07 -7.67
C GLY A 136 -2.83 -11.83 -7.24
N LEU A 137 -3.29 -10.57 -7.29
CA LEU A 137 -4.69 -10.23 -6.99
C LEU A 137 -5.67 -10.89 -7.97
N LYS A 138 -5.32 -10.96 -9.25
CA LYS A 138 -6.15 -11.62 -10.27
C LYS A 138 -6.26 -13.13 -10.02
N TYR A 139 -5.15 -13.78 -9.70
CA TYR A 139 -5.14 -15.20 -9.38
C TYR A 139 -5.95 -15.50 -8.12
N MET A 140 -5.81 -14.64 -7.10
CA MET A 140 -6.60 -14.73 -5.86
C MET A 140 -8.09 -14.59 -6.15
N HIS A 141 -8.50 -13.59 -6.94
CA HIS A 141 -9.88 -13.41 -7.37
C HIS A 141 -10.44 -14.66 -8.07
N LEU A 142 -9.69 -15.21 -9.05
CA LEU A 142 -10.09 -16.43 -9.75
C LEU A 142 -10.23 -17.64 -8.79
N SER A 143 -9.29 -17.77 -7.85
CA SER A 143 -9.31 -18.84 -6.85
C SER A 143 -10.53 -18.73 -5.94
N ILE A 144 -10.89 -17.52 -5.52
CA ILE A 144 -12.08 -17.27 -4.67
C ILE A 144 -13.37 -17.61 -5.41
N PHE A 145 -13.44 -17.33 -6.72
CA PHE A 145 -14.56 -17.75 -7.56
C PHE A 145 -14.69 -19.28 -7.65
N HIS A 146 -13.58 -20.00 -7.80
CA HIS A 146 -13.61 -21.48 -7.81
C HIS A 146 -13.96 -22.07 -6.43
N ILE A 147 -13.65 -21.35 -5.35
CA ILE A 147 -13.95 -21.77 -3.98
C ILE A 147 -15.43 -21.49 -3.61
N ALA A 148 -16.14 -20.66 -4.38
CA ALA A 148 -17.52 -20.28 -4.08
C ALA A 148 -18.50 -21.45 -4.12
N ASP A 149 -18.20 -22.49 -4.90
CA ASP A 149 -19.05 -23.68 -5.06
C ASP A 149 -18.86 -24.74 -3.97
N PHE A 150 -17.89 -24.54 -3.05
CA PHE A 150 -17.64 -25.48 -1.96
C PHE A 150 -18.63 -25.32 -0.79
N PRO A 151 -18.81 -26.37 0.03
CA PRO A 151 -19.54 -26.25 1.30
C PRO A 151 -18.98 -25.12 2.17
N PHE A 152 -19.87 -24.37 2.84
CA PHE A 152 -19.54 -23.13 3.55
C PHE A 152 -18.31 -23.23 4.47
N GLY A 153 -18.19 -24.33 5.24
CA GLY A 153 -17.05 -24.56 6.13
C GLY A 153 -15.71 -24.71 5.40
N LEU A 154 -15.69 -25.46 4.29
CA LEU A 154 -14.48 -25.65 3.48
C LEU A 154 -14.12 -24.37 2.71
N ALA A 155 -15.13 -23.65 2.21
CA ALA A 155 -14.93 -22.36 1.55
C ALA A 155 -14.32 -21.31 2.50
N PHE A 156 -14.76 -21.27 3.76
CA PHE A 156 -14.22 -20.36 4.78
C PHE A 156 -12.74 -20.67 5.09
N VAL A 157 -12.41 -21.94 5.32
CA VAL A 157 -11.02 -22.37 5.60
C VAL A 157 -10.10 -22.03 4.44
N ALA A 158 -10.53 -22.30 3.20
CA ALA A 158 -9.75 -22.00 2.00
C ALA A 158 -9.55 -20.48 1.80
N ARG A 159 -10.57 -19.65 2.05
CA ARG A 159 -10.45 -18.18 1.97
C ARG A 159 -9.48 -17.61 3.01
N MET A 160 -9.52 -18.13 4.25
CA MET A 160 -8.58 -17.74 5.30
C MET A 160 -7.15 -18.10 4.94
N TYR A 161 -6.93 -19.31 4.42
CA TYR A 161 -5.60 -19.75 3.99
C TYR A 161 -5.05 -18.89 2.85
N LEU A 162 -5.88 -18.59 1.85
CA LEU A 162 -5.53 -17.66 0.78
C LEU A 162 -5.18 -16.27 1.33
N ALA A 163 -6.00 -15.71 2.23
CA ALA A 163 -5.74 -14.41 2.83
C ALA A 163 -4.37 -14.35 3.55
N ILE A 164 -4.04 -15.37 4.33
CA ILE A 164 -2.77 -15.47 5.05
C ILE A 164 -1.59 -15.54 4.07
N ILE A 165 -1.65 -16.42 3.06
CA ILE A 165 -0.59 -16.53 2.06
C ILE A 165 -0.41 -15.20 1.31
N SER A 166 -1.50 -14.58 0.89
CA SER A 166 -1.47 -13.31 0.18
C SER A 166 -0.83 -12.21 1.02
N LEU A 167 -1.09 -12.15 2.33
CA LEU A 167 -0.43 -11.23 3.25
C LEU A 167 1.08 -11.48 3.33
N PHE A 168 1.50 -12.75 3.42
CA PHE A 168 2.93 -13.10 3.42
C PHE A 168 3.63 -12.64 2.14
N VAL A 169 3.08 -12.99 0.97
CA VAL A 169 3.63 -12.60 -0.34
C VAL A 169 3.66 -11.08 -0.49
N ALA A 170 2.58 -10.41 -0.11
CA ALA A 170 2.47 -8.95 -0.12
C ALA A 170 3.54 -8.28 0.73
N SER A 171 3.77 -8.78 1.95
CA SER A 171 4.80 -8.24 2.83
C SER A 171 6.20 -8.37 2.20
N GLY A 172 6.48 -9.49 1.54
CA GLY A 172 7.72 -9.69 0.78
C GLY A 172 7.87 -8.69 -0.37
N LEU A 173 6.80 -8.47 -1.15
CA LEU A 173 6.79 -7.48 -2.24
C LEU A 173 7.04 -6.05 -1.74
N VAL A 174 6.46 -5.67 -0.61
CA VAL A 174 6.68 -4.34 0.02
C VAL A 174 8.14 -4.18 0.45
N VAL A 175 8.77 -5.21 1.01
CA VAL A 175 10.19 -5.17 1.39
C VAL A 175 11.09 -5.03 0.15
N ILE A 176 10.80 -5.76 -0.93
CA ILE A 176 11.53 -5.65 -2.19
C ILE A 176 11.37 -4.24 -2.76
N TRP A 177 10.14 -3.73 -2.81
CA TRP A 177 9.83 -2.37 -3.26
C TRP A 177 10.64 -1.33 -2.48
N GLN A 178 10.67 -1.43 -1.15
CA GLN A 178 11.40 -0.51 -0.28
C GLN A 178 12.90 -0.52 -0.60
N ARG A 179 13.49 -1.71 -0.80
CA ARG A 179 14.91 -1.86 -1.16
C ARG A 179 15.22 -1.25 -2.51
N VAL A 180 14.38 -1.49 -3.51
CA VAL A 180 14.51 -0.91 -4.86
C VAL A 180 14.42 0.62 -4.78
N TYR A 181 13.43 1.15 -4.06
CA TYR A 181 13.25 2.59 -3.90
C TYR A 181 14.46 3.26 -3.25
N VAL A 182 14.96 2.72 -2.14
CA VAL A 182 16.08 3.31 -1.40
C VAL A 182 17.40 3.22 -2.18
N LYS A 183 17.64 2.15 -2.94
CA LYS A 183 18.92 1.95 -3.66
C LYS A 183 18.98 2.60 -5.04
N LEU A 184 17.85 2.69 -5.75
CA LEU A 184 17.82 3.06 -7.16
C LEU A 184 17.10 4.39 -7.42
N LEU A 185 16.20 4.83 -6.54
CA LEU A 185 15.37 6.02 -6.75
C LEU A 185 15.62 7.17 -5.76
N LYS A 186 16.24 6.90 -4.62
CA LYS A 186 16.78 7.92 -3.71
C LYS A 186 18.19 8.30 -4.13
#